data_AF-A0A0F9ABY0-F1
#
_entry.id   AF-A0A0F9ABY0-F1
#
_cell.length_a   1.000
_cell.length_b   1.000
_cell.length_c   1.000
_cell.angle_alpha   90.00
_cell.angle_beta   90.00
_cell.angle_gamma   90.00
#
_symmetry.space_group_name_H-M   'P 1'
#
loop_
_entity.id
_entity.type
_entity.pdbx_description
1 polymer ?
#
loop_
_entity_poly.entity_id
_entity_poly.type
_entity_poly.pdbx_seq_one_letter_code
_entity_poly.pdbx_strand_id
1 'polypeptide(L)' 'ALVLAHYHPSSFGTNLEVGYKLAFNKPVVMWGEGLVKATSAMLRHPDIIGFDGLEEALAWVALELLGPGSRAP' A
#
# COMPACT_ATOMS: atom_id res chain seq x y z
N ALA A 1 -6.49 9.85 -5.92
CA ALA A 1 -6.53 8.43 -6.25
C ALA A 1 -5.50 7.72 -5.40
N LEU A 2 -5.94 6.74 -4.62
CA LEU A 2 -5.10 5.82 -3.84
C LEU A 2 -4.44 4.81 -4.79
N VAL A 3 -3.28 4.27 -4.41
CA VAL A 3 -2.63 3.17 -5.12
C VAL A 3 -2.65 1.90 -4.28
N LEU A 4 -3.07 0.80 -4.89
CA LEU A 4 -2.90 -0.55 -4.39
C LEU A 4 -1.80 -1.23 -5.21
N ALA A 5 -0.72 -1.67 -4.57
CA ALA A 5 0.43 -2.26 -5.25
C ALA A 5 0.84 -3.60 -4.62
N HIS A 6 1.28 -4.54 -5.45
CA HIS A 6 1.83 -5.81 -5.00
C HIS A 6 3.36 -5.69 -4.84
N TYR A 7 3.86 -6.08 -3.67
CA TYR A 7 5.28 -6.16 -3.39
C TYR A 7 5.86 -7.47 -3.94
N HIS A 8 6.90 -7.32 -4.75
CA HIS A 8 7.80 -8.42 -5.08
C HIS A 8 9.24 -7.86 -5.05
N PRO A 9 10.21 -8.56 -4.43
CA PRO A 9 11.58 -8.03 -4.25
C PRO A 9 12.26 -7.60 -5.55
N SER A 10 11.93 -8.24 -6.67
CA SER A 10 12.48 -7.92 -8.00
C SER A 10 11.63 -6.95 -8.84
N SER A 11 10.48 -6.48 -8.35
CA SER A 11 9.61 -5.59 -9.12
C SER A 11 10.08 -4.13 -9.04
N PHE A 12 11.13 -3.83 -9.81
CA PHE A 12 11.64 -2.46 -9.93
C PHE A 12 10.56 -1.48 -10.43
N GLY A 13 9.75 -1.89 -11.41
CA GLY A 13 8.68 -1.06 -11.97
C GLY A 13 7.66 -0.62 -10.92
N THR A 14 7.16 -1.55 -10.11
CA THR A 14 6.22 -1.21 -9.04
C THR A 14 6.84 -0.31 -7.98
N ASN A 15 8.13 -0.50 -7.65
CA ASN A 15 8.83 0.38 -6.72
C ASN A 15 8.96 1.82 -7.26
N LEU A 16 9.16 1.98 -8.57
CA LEU A 16 9.17 3.30 -9.22
C LEU A 16 7.79 3.97 -9.14
N GLU A 17 6.72 3.22 -9.40
CA GLU A 17 5.34 3.74 -9.30
C GLU A 17 4.98 4.16 -7.88
N VAL A 18 5.36 3.38 -6.88
CA VAL A 18 5.19 3.71 -5.45
C VAL A 18 5.95 4.98 -5.10
N GLY A 19 7.24 5.08 -5.47
CA GLY A 19 8.05 6.27 -5.22
C GLY A 19 7.47 7.53 -5.86
N TYR A 20 6.96 7.43 -7.09
CA TYR A 20 6.26 8.54 -7.76
C TYR A 20 5.05 8.99 -6.95
N LYS A 21 4.24 8.08 -6.42
CA LYS A 21 3.03 8.44 -5.65
C LYS A 21 3.34 9.09 -4.32
N LEU A 22 4.36 8.59 -3.62
CA LEU A 22 4.85 9.21 -2.39
C LEU A 22 5.30 10.64 -2.62
N ALA A 23 5.97 10.93 -3.74
CA ALA A 23 6.39 12.29 -4.10
C ALA A 23 5.22 13.29 -4.26
N PHE A 24 3.99 12.80 -4.48
CA PHE A 24 2.77 13.62 -4.56
C PHE A 24 1.86 13.49 -3.31
N ASN A 25 2.40 12.99 -2.20
CA ASN A 25 1.69 12.78 -0.94
C ASN A 25 0.37 12.02 -1.14
N LYS A 26 0.42 10.95 -1.95
CA LYS A 26 -0.74 10.06 -2.15
C LYS A 26 -0.56 8.80 -1.29
N PRO A 27 -1.62 8.36 -0.59
CA PRO A 27 -1.54 7.15 0.21
C PRO A 27 -1.29 5.94 -0.70
N VAL A 28 -0.45 5.04 -0.21
CA VAL A 28 -0.10 3.78 -0.89
C VAL A 28 -0.45 2.63 0.02
N VAL A 29 -1.27 1.71 -0.49
CA VAL A 29 -1.53 0.41 0.14
C VAL A 29 -0.71 -0.62 -0.61
N MET A 30 0.08 -1.39 0.12
CA MET A 30 0.92 -2.44 -0.43
C MET A 30 0.61 -3.79 0.22
N TRP A 31 0.70 -4.86 -0.56
CA TRP A 31 0.58 -6.22 -0.05
C TRP A 31 1.64 -7.14 -0.64
N GLY A 32 2.03 -8.18 0.07
CA GLY A 32 2.91 -9.23 -0.45
C GLY A 32 3.91 -9.75 0.58
N GLU A 33 4.30 -11.01 0.42
CA GLU A 33 5.16 -11.70 1.37
C GLU A 33 6.50 -10.97 1.57
N GLY A 34 6.85 -10.71 2.83
CA GLY A 34 8.12 -10.10 3.18
C GLY A 34 8.18 -8.59 2.98
N LEU A 35 7.08 -7.93 2.60
CA LEU A 35 6.98 -6.46 2.59
C LEU A 35 7.32 -5.86 3.96
N VAL A 36 6.71 -6.38 5.02
CA VAL A 36 6.94 -5.95 6.42
C VAL A 36 8.41 -6.17 6.84
N LYS A 37 9.09 -7.15 6.21
CA LYS A 37 10.50 -7.48 6.45
C LYS A 37 11.46 -6.78 5.49
N ALA A 38 10.95 -6.05 4.50
CA ALA A 38 11.78 -5.42 3.49
C ALA A 38 12.74 -4.41 4.14
N THR A 39 14.00 -4.43 3.71
CA THR A 39 15.07 -3.56 4.22
C THR A 39 15.12 -2.22 3.50
N SER A 40 14.39 -2.07 2.38
CA SER A 40 14.31 -0.83 1.63
C SER A 40 13.69 0.28 2.49
N ALA A 41 14.45 1.35 2.74
CA ALA A 41 13.97 2.51 3.48
C ALA A 41 12.76 3.18 2.80
N MET A 42 12.68 3.11 1.47
CA MET A 42 11.56 3.65 0.70
C MET A 42 10.24 2.92 1.03
N LEU A 43 10.30 1.59 1.23
CA LEU A 43 9.12 0.79 1.55
C LEU A 43 8.68 0.92 3.02
N ARG A 44 9.44 1.63 3.85
CA ARG A 44 9.11 1.95 5.25
C ARG A 44 8.57 3.38 5.42
N HIS A 45 8.22 4.04 4.31
CA HIS A 45 7.65 5.38 4.35
C HIS A 45 6.34 5.38 5.16
N PRO A 46 6.09 6.38 6.03
CA PRO A 46 4.91 6.39 6.90
C PRO A 46 3.56 6.37 6.16
N ASP A 47 3.54 6.86 4.91
CA ASP A 47 2.35 6.85 4.05
C ASP A 47 2.14 5.53 3.28
N ILE A 48 3.00 4.52 3.50
CA ILE A 48 2.79 3.15 3.02
C ILE A 48 2.11 2.34 4.12
N ILE A 49 0.97 1.75 3.77
CA ILE A 49 0.26 0.80 4.62
C ILE A 49 0.48 -0.59 4.05
N GLY A 50 1.21 -1.43 4.78
CA GLY A 50 1.61 -2.76 4.33
C GLY A 50 0.76 -3.88 4.93
N PHE A 51 0.44 -4.86 4.09
CA PHE A 51 -0.25 -6.10 4.46
C PHE A 51 0.51 -7.32 3.92
N ASP A 52 0.29 -8.48 4.53
CA ASP A 52 0.85 -9.74 4.01
C ASP A 52 -0.05 -10.32 2.89
N GLY A 53 -1.38 -10.19 3.00
CA GLY A 53 -2.36 -10.70 2.02
C GLY A 53 -3.11 -9.61 1.24
N LEU A 54 -3.70 -10.02 0.11
CA LEU A 54 -4.46 -9.12 -0.77
C LEU A 54 -5.80 -8.77 -0.15
N GLU A 55 -6.43 -9.72 0.49
CA GLU A 55 -7.75 -9.60 1.10
C GLU A 55 -7.76 -8.48 2.15
N GLU A 56 -6.75 -8.42 3.02
CA GLU A 56 -6.61 -7.37 4.03
C GLU A 56 -6.37 -6.01 3.39
N ALA A 57 -5.52 -5.96 2.35
CA ALA A 57 -5.25 -4.73 1.61
C ALA A 57 -6.50 -4.20 0.90
N LEU A 58 -7.29 -5.07 0.28
CA LEU A 58 -8.55 -4.72 -0.36
C LEU A 58 -9.60 -4.26 0.66
N ALA A 59 -9.69 -4.94 1.81
CA ALA A 59 -10.59 -4.52 2.89
C ALA A 59 -10.25 -3.10 3.37
N TRP A 60 -8.97 -2.80 3.53
CA TRP A 60 -8.52 -1.44 3.89
C TRP A 60 -8.88 -0.41 2.82
N VAL A 61 -8.59 -0.72 1.55
CA VAL A 61 -8.94 0.16 0.42
C VAL A 61 -10.45 0.41 0.34
N ALA A 62 -11.26 -0.63 0.56
CA ALA A 62 -12.71 -0.50 0.58
C ALA A 62 -13.17 0.46 1.69
N LEU A 63 -12.64 0.32 2.91
CA LEU A 63 -12.96 1.22 4.02
C LEU A 63 -12.58 2.69 3.74
N GLU A 64 -11.44 2.92 3.08
CA GLU A 64 -10.99 4.25 2.71
C GLU A 64 -11.90 4.88 1.65
N LEU A 65 -12.28 4.11 0.62
CA LEU A 65 -13.09 4.60 -0.50
C LEU A 65 -14.56 4.80 -0.14
N LEU A 66 -15.10 3.96 0.75
CA LEU A 66 -16.50 4.02 1.17
C LEU A 66 -16.75 5.14 2.20
N GLY A 67 -15.69 5.77 2.70
CA GLY A 67 -15.75 6.90 3.64
C GLY A 67 -16.26 6.53 5.04
N PRO A 68 -16.30 7.51 5.98
CA PRO A 68 -16.61 7.27 7.39
C PRO A 68 -17.99 6.62 7.64
N GLY A 69 -18.95 6.81 6.74
CA GLY A 69 -20.33 6.33 6.87
C GLY A 69 -20.53 4.84 6.55
N SER A 70 -19.50 4.15 6.06
CA SER A 70 -19.53 2.70 5.75
C SER A 70 -19.13 1.81 6.92
N ARG A 71 -18.67 2.41 8.02
CA ARG A 71 -18.42 1.74 9.30
C ARG A 71 -19.75 1.47 9.99
N ALA A 72 -20.57 0.58 9.42
CA ALA A 72 -21.74 0.06 10.12
C ALA A 72 -21.27 -0.90 11.25
N PRO A 73 -21.98 -0.93 12.39
CA PRO A 73 -21.57 -1.65 13.60
C PRO A 73 -21.48 -3.17 13.44
#